data_AF-A0A0D0CHL0-F1
#
_entry.id   AF-A0A0D0CHL0-F1
#
_cell.length_a   1.000
_cell.length_b   1.000
_cell.length_c   1.000
_cell.angle_alpha   90.00
_cell.angle_beta   90.00
_cell.angle_gamma   90.00
#
_symmetry.space_group_name_H-M   'P 1'
#
loop_
_entity.id
_entity.type
_entity.pdbx_description
1 polymer ?
#
loop_
_entity_poly.entity_id
_entity_poly.type
_entity_poly.pdbx_seq_one_letter_code
_entity_poly.pdbx_strand_id
1 'polypeptide(L)'
;MSAREFVEAEQRIRTLTTILERMKWQSPPTSEHKAVPPFLQYLSTLLTCGDKHDRDAAKVVAVTGSFLPSGRVQTLVVAQNPFKSSPVSELSIQMARKADDPFWDVADVGLNVTSLQDHITDLWTALASYNPEARDAKDKFTSLALFVVARSFRKLRSRFLGDKRLFGGHRLFEKIEEWQPNRPELEPRWIVIPSWLDNLLAESPKIEKQELNLNGRTVVQWKLSDETKTEWAMILASMLRQLDGAIQKVMYARQKKTTQNILTEEERTAITELHTWCHYLYHFVHWKEGVVKILLTKTSLADTLSTSMQITTTGDETEELADLRREPNEAAGAQVLRYLRAVVAWHAALDKLCVMPFIKQVVEDLVIGVVEVPPCNTTILPREAISREHHRRFSGEAEDDTAIEGVLARYYPSEFTGTIHAEATLMGLLAYAHDNQRCNYGGEIQNVALLEQILAPANKAIAAGKKCCWCCARLATHLGRHLDTDFKLLGTHGILFAWSPPTVGVDVAVLRNLETDLWTELHNALSEAVPLTLSRQSSASSADAVNPDTLLPAKMPMWSQSKHTL
;
A
#
# COMPACT_ATOMS: atom_id res chain seq x y z
N MET A 1 35.49 5.10 5.79
CA MET A 1 34.88 4.32 6.89
C MET A 1 34.92 2.85 6.53
N SER A 2 34.94 1.92 7.50
CA SER A 2 35.19 0.50 7.22
C SER A 2 33.91 -0.30 7.00
N ALA A 3 33.94 -1.32 6.13
CA ALA A 3 32.82 -2.25 5.90
C ALA A 3 32.33 -2.92 7.20
N ARG A 4 33.23 -3.09 8.18
CA ARG A 4 32.89 -3.59 9.51
C ARG A 4 31.90 -2.68 10.25
N GLU A 5 32.08 -1.37 10.19
CA GLU A 5 31.17 -0.43 10.86
C GLU A 5 29.76 -0.47 10.26
N PHE A 6 29.66 -0.69 8.94
CA PHE A 6 28.38 -0.89 8.27
C PHE A 6 27.70 -2.16 8.77
N VAL A 7 28.40 -3.29 8.79
CA VAL A 7 27.84 -4.58 9.25
C VAL A 7 27.32 -4.49 10.69
N GLU A 8 28.07 -3.82 11.57
CA GLU A 8 27.66 -3.61 12.96
C GLU A 8 26.39 -2.74 13.07
N ALA A 9 26.31 -1.64 12.31
CA ALA A 9 25.14 -0.76 12.29
C ALA A 9 23.91 -1.46 11.68
N GLU A 10 24.11 -2.18 10.57
CA GLU A 10 23.08 -2.96 9.90
C GLU A 10 22.46 -4.02 10.84
N GLN A 11 23.29 -4.79 11.55
CA GLN A 11 22.81 -5.82 12.47
C GLN A 11 22.00 -5.22 13.62
N ARG A 12 22.40 -4.05 14.16
CA ARG A 12 21.62 -3.33 15.18
C ARG A 12 20.28 -2.87 14.63
N ILE A 13 20.26 -2.19 13.48
CA ILE A 13 19.04 -1.69 12.84
C ILE A 13 18.07 -2.84 12.56
N ARG A 14 18.53 -3.96 12.00
CA ARG A 14 17.70 -5.15 11.77
C ARG A 14 17.09 -5.68 13.07
N THR A 15 17.89 -5.73 14.13
CA THR A 15 17.43 -6.22 15.44
C THR A 15 16.36 -5.30 16.02
N LEU A 16 16.61 -3.99 16.06
CA LEU A 16 15.69 -2.98 16.59
C LEU A 16 14.37 -2.97 15.83
N THR A 17 14.42 -2.94 14.49
CA THR A 17 13.22 -2.89 13.65
C THR A 17 12.39 -4.17 13.77
N THR A 18 13.01 -5.34 13.95
CA THR A 18 12.29 -6.60 14.15
C THR A 18 11.59 -6.66 15.51
N ILE A 19 12.24 -6.15 16.56
CA ILE A 19 11.60 -6.04 17.90
C ILE A 19 10.39 -5.09 17.81
N LEU A 20 10.59 -3.90 17.23
CA LEU A 20 9.54 -2.89 17.08
C LEU A 20 8.35 -3.38 16.24
N GLU A 21 8.61 -4.10 15.14
CA GLU A 21 7.56 -4.74 14.34
C GLU A 21 6.77 -5.77 15.16
N ARG A 22 7.44 -6.63 15.94
CA ARG A 22 6.79 -7.62 16.80
C ARG A 22 5.99 -6.99 17.93
N MET A 23 6.43 -5.84 18.43
CA MET A 23 5.66 -5.01 19.37
C MET A 23 4.47 -4.31 18.69
N LYS A 24 4.36 -4.37 17.35
CA LYS A 24 3.42 -3.62 16.53
C LYS A 24 3.52 -2.11 16.78
N TRP A 25 4.73 -1.63 17.08
CA TRP A 25 5.00 -0.23 17.36
C TRP A 25 4.83 0.62 16.09
N GLN A 26 4.25 1.81 16.28
CA GLN A 26 3.96 2.74 15.18
C GLN A 26 4.17 4.15 15.67
N SER A 27 4.88 4.95 14.88
CA SER A 27 4.90 6.39 15.07
C SER A 27 3.75 7.04 14.30
N PRO A 28 3.40 8.30 14.59
CA PRO A 28 2.35 9.00 13.85
C PRO A 28 2.63 9.01 12.33
N PRO A 29 1.65 8.64 11.48
CA PRO A 29 1.78 8.77 10.05
C PRO A 29 1.90 10.24 9.64
N THR A 30 2.54 10.48 8.51
CA THR A 30 2.60 11.81 7.90
C THR A 30 1.91 11.77 6.54
N SER A 31 1.17 12.82 6.24
CA SER A 31 0.47 13.02 4.97
C SER A 31 1.18 14.01 4.05
N GLU A 32 2.42 14.40 4.38
CA GLU A 32 3.22 15.29 3.53
C GLU A 32 3.53 14.59 2.20
N HIS A 33 2.64 14.80 1.23
CA HIS A 33 2.88 14.52 -0.16
C HIS A 33 3.86 15.56 -0.68
N LYS A 34 5.16 15.32 -0.46
CA LYS A 34 6.18 15.98 -1.27
C LYS A 34 5.84 15.75 -2.74
N ALA A 35 6.16 16.69 -3.62
CA ALA A 35 5.71 16.74 -5.02
C ALA A 35 6.21 15.55 -5.88
N VAL A 36 5.73 14.34 -5.61
CA VAL A 36 5.96 13.12 -6.37
C VAL A 36 5.12 13.23 -7.65
N PRO A 37 5.73 13.12 -8.84
CA PRO A 37 5.00 13.17 -10.09
C PRO A 37 3.88 12.11 -10.15
N PRO A 38 2.62 12.48 -10.48
CA PRO A 38 1.52 11.53 -10.55
C PRO A 38 1.78 10.33 -11.46
N PHE A 39 2.55 10.53 -12.54
CA PHE A 39 2.96 9.44 -13.44
C PHE A 39 3.68 8.29 -12.68
N LEU A 40 4.65 8.61 -11.80
CA LEU A 40 5.36 7.59 -11.03
C LEU A 40 4.43 6.85 -10.06
N GLN A 41 3.49 7.57 -9.45
CA GLN A 41 2.51 7.00 -8.53
C GLN A 41 1.57 6.01 -9.24
N TYR A 42 1.04 6.40 -10.39
CA TYR A 42 0.15 5.52 -11.15
C TYR A 42 0.92 4.32 -11.73
N LEU A 43 2.13 4.54 -12.25
CA LEU A 43 2.93 3.46 -12.79
C LEU A 43 3.35 2.46 -11.72
N SER A 44 3.85 2.91 -10.56
CA SER A 44 4.17 2.02 -9.43
C SER A 44 2.95 1.22 -8.95
N THR A 45 1.75 1.81 -9.00
CA THR A 45 0.50 1.10 -8.72
C THR A 45 0.25 -0.03 -9.73
N LEU A 46 0.40 0.23 -11.04
CA LEU A 46 0.22 -0.77 -12.09
C LEU A 46 1.29 -1.88 -12.08
N LEU A 47 2.50 -1.57 -11.62
CA LEU A 47 3.58 -2.56 -11.48
C LEU A 47 3.42 -3.45 -10.23
N THR A 48 2.64 -3.02 -9.24
CA THR A 48 2.44 -3.76 -8.00
C THR A 48 1.24 -4.71 -8.13
N CYS A 49 1.45 -5.91 -8.68
CA CYS A 49 0.38 -6.89 -8.99
C CYS A 49 0.27 -8.08 -8.00
N GLY A 50 1.28 -8.30 -7.16
CA GLY A 50 1.40 -9.49 -6.30
C GLY A 50 1.66 -10.77 -7.10
N ASP A 51 2.20 -11.81 -6.46
CA ASP A 51 2.46 -13.10 -7.11
C ASP A 51 1.98 -14.29 -6.28
N LYS A 52 2.20 -15.52 -6.77
CA LYS A 52 1.76 -16.76 -6.10
C LYS A 52 2.50 -17.03 -4.78
N HIS A 53 3.71 -16.51 -4.63
CA HIS A 53 4.57 -16.63 -3.45
C HIS A 53 4.43 -15.42 -2.51
N ASP A 54 3.82 -14.33 -2.99
CA ASP A 54 3.53 -13.11 -2.26
C ASP A 54 2.07 -13.08 -1.79
N ARG A 55 1.75 -13.97 -0.84
CA ARG A 55 0.39 -14.06 -0.29
C ARG A 55 -0.04 -12.78 0.43
N ASP A 56 0.92 -12.08 1.03
CA ASP A 56 0.70 -10.92 1.89
C ASP A 56 0.88 -9.58 1.16
N ALA A 57 1.07 -9.64 -0.16
CA ALA A 57 1.27 -8.49 -1.03
C ALA A 57 2.47 -7.60 -0.65
N ALA A 58 3.49 -8.23 -0.04
CA ALA A 58 4.73 -7.65 0.47
C ALA A 58 5.74 -7.31 -0.63
N LYS A 59 5.52 -7.76 -1.88
CA LYS A 59 6.31 -7.31 -3.03
C LYS A 59 5.85 -5.93 -3.48
N VAL A 60 6.30 -4.92 -2.76
CA VAL A 60 6.13 -3.51 -3.14
C VAL A 60 7.12 -3.19 -4.26
N VAL A 61 6.62 -2.49 -5.28
CA VAL A 61 7.43 -1.94 -6.37
C VAL A 61 7.53 -0.43 -6.16
N ALA A 62 8.75 0.09 -6.17
CA ALA A 62 9.04 1.51 -6.15
C ALA A 62 9.62 1.95 -7.50
N VAL A 63 9.33 3.19 -7.89
CA VAL A 63 9.73 3.78 -9.17
C VAL A 63 10.28 5.19 -8.92
N THR A 64 11.42 5.48 -9.55
CA THR A 64 11.99 6.83 -9.68
C THR A 64 12.28 7.11 -11.15
N GLY A 65 12.53 8.36 -11.53
CA GLY A 65 12.86 8.69 -12.91
C GLY A 65 13.24 10.13 -13.17
N SER A 66 13.65 10.39 -14.41
CA SER A 66 13.95 11.72 -14.93
C SER A 66 12.81 12.23 -15.82
N PHE A 67 12.64 13.54 -15.80
CA PHE A 67 11.58 14.24 -16.54
C PHE A 67 12.19 15.37 -17.34
N LEU A 68 11.82 15.46 -18.61
CA LEU A 68 12.12 16.62 -19.45
C LEU A 68 11.35 17.84 -18.94
N PRO A 69 11.76 19.08 -19.29
CA PRO A 69 11.04 20.29 -18.92
C PRO A 69 9.57 20.31 -19.37
N SER A 70 9.23 19.53 -20.41
CA SER A 70 7.86 19.33 -20.87
C SER A 70 6.98 18.47 -19.93
N GLY A 71 7.56 17.92 -18.86
CA GLY A 71 6.91 16.94 -17.99
C GLY A 71 6.93 15.51 -18.54
N ARG A 72 7.53 15.30 -19.73
CA ARG A 72 7.68 13.97 -20.35
C ARG A 72 8.75 13.17 -19.61
N VAL A 73 8.40 11.95 -19.22
CA VAL A 73 9.34 11.00 -18.58
C VAL A 73 10.38 10.56 -19.62
N GLN A 74 11.65 10.54 -19.25
CA GLN A 74 12.74 10.10 -20.12
C GLN A 74 13.33 8.77 -19.65
N THR A 75 13.70 8.70 -18.37
CA THR A 75 14.24 7.48 -17.75
C THR A 75 13.42 7.07 -16.55
N LEU A 76 13.30 5.76 -16.32
CA LEU A 76 12.73 5.17 -15.12
C LEU A 76 13.69 4.16 -14.52
N VAL A 77 13.71 4.09 -13.20
CA VAL A 77 14.35 3.01 -12.45
C VAL A 77 13.32 2.40 -11.53
N VAL A 78 13.18 1.09 -11.63
CA VAL A 78 12.20 0.30 -10.89
C VAL A 78 12.93 -0.65 -9.96
N ALA A 79 12.55 -0.68 -8.69
CA ALA A 79 13.03 -1.65 -7.72
C ALA A 79 11.84 -2.38 -7.08
N GLN A 80 12.07 -3.61 -6.61
CA GLN A 80 11.10 -4.38 -5.86
C GLN A 80 11.75 -4.92 -4.58
N ASN A 81 10.97 -5.04 -3.52
CA ASN A 81 11.40 -5.71 -2.30
C ASN A 81 11.93 -7.13 -2.64
N PRO A 82 13.15 -7.50 -2.23
CA PRO A 82 13.69 -8.80 -2.58
C PRO A 82 12.93 -9.91 -1.85
N PHE A 83 12.76 -11.02 -2.55
CA PHE A 83 12.11 -12.21 -2.04
C PHE A 83 13.12 -13.12 -1.34
N LYS A 84 12.74 -13.77 -0.23
CA LYS A 84 13.64 -14.63 0.57
C LYS A 84 14.35 -15.72 -0.23
N SER A 85 13.73 -16.24 -1.29
CA SER A 85 14.32 -17.28 -2.15
C SER A 85 14.86 -16.74 -3.49
N SER A 86 15.20 -15.45 -3.56
CA SER A 86 15.77 -14.88 -4.78
C SER A 86 17.13 -15.49 -5.09
N PRO A 87 17.41 -15.91 -6.34
CA PRO A 87 18.74 -16.40 -6.75
C PRO A 87 19.76 -15.27 -6.90
N VAL A 88 19.33 -14.01 -6.78
CA VAL A 88 20.16 -12.82 -6.94
C VAL A 88 21.16 -12.74 -5.77
N SER A 89 22.45 -12.87 -6.07
CA SER A 89 23.54 -12.76 -5.09
C SER A 89 24.10 -11.36 -4.92
N GLU A 90 23.91 -10.50 -5.93
CA GLU A 90 24.51 -9.16 -6.01
C GLU A 90 23.49 -8.14 -6.50
N LEU A 91 23.71 -6.87 -6.18
CA LEU A 91 22.88 -5.79 -6.71
C LEU A 91 23.19 -5.59 -8.19
N SER A 92 22.17 -5.71 -9.03
CA SER A 92 22.30 -5.57 -10.49
C SER A 92 21.28 -4.56 -11.01
N ILE A 93 21.63 -3.89 -12.12
CA ILE A 93 20.68 -3.14 -12.93
C ILE A 93 20.65 -3.71 -14.34
N GLN A 94 19.44 -4.00 -14.81
CA GLN A 94 19.18 -4.54 -16.14
C GLN A 94 18.30 -3.57 -16.93
N MET A 95 18.57 -3.47 -18.23
CA MET A 95 17.68 -2.72 -19.12
C MET A 95 16.48 -3.57 -19.49
N ALA A 96 15.28 -3.09 -19.15
CA ALA A 96 14.08 -3.63 -19.78
C ALA A 96 14.06 -3.19 -21.24
N ARG A 97 13.64 -4.11 -22.11
CA ARG A 97 13.40 -3.85 -23.52
C ARG A 97 11.92 -4.00 -23.73
N LYS A 98 11.30 -3.01 -24.37
CA LYS A 98 9.94 -3.14 -24.88
C LYS A 98 9.90 -4.36 -25.82
N ALA A 99 8.88 -5.20 -25.68
CA ALA A 99 8.68 -6.29 -26.62
C ALA A 99 8.19 -5.73 -27.97
N ASP A 100 8.66 -6.32 -29.06
CA ASP A 100 8.14 -6.04 -30.41
C ASP A 100 6.79 -6.74 -30.67
N ASP A 101 6.32 -7.51 -29.70
CA ASP A 101 5.08 -8.26 -29.76
C ASP A 101 3.84 -7.35 -29.84
N PRO A 102 2.79 -7.74 -30.57
CA PRO A 102 1.52 -7.04 -30.55
C PRO A 102 0.87 -7.13 -29.16
N PHE A 103 -0.01 -6.17 -28.87
CA PHE A 103 -0.74 -6.11 -27.61
C PHE A 103 -1.42 -7.43 -27.21
N TRP A 104 -2.01 -8.14 -28.18
CA TRP A 104 -2.74 -9.38 -27.91
C TRP A 104 -1.84 -10.51 -27.43
N ASP A 105 -0.60 -10.55 -27.90
CA ASP A 105 0.35 -11.56 -27.47
C ASP A 105 0.70 -11.35 -25.99
N VAL A 106 0.98 -10.12 -25.55
CA VAL A 106 1.23 -9.83 -24.12
C VAL A 106 -0.02 -9.93 -23.24
N ALA A 107 -1.20 -9.65 -23.80
CA ALA A 107 -2.47 -9.70 -23.08
C ALA A 107 -2.95 -11.15 -22.84
N ASP A 108 -2.69 -12.05 -23.79
CA ASP A 108 -3.06 -13.46 -23.71
C ASP A 108 -1.95 -14.35 -23.11
N VAL A 109 -0.69 -13.89 -23.09
CA VAL A 109 0.41 -14.56 -22.39
C VAL A 109 0.08 -14.66 -20.90
N GLY A 110 0.16 -15.90 -20.40
CA GLY A 110 -0.42 -16.35 -19.15
C GLY A 110 -0.25 -15.40 -17.96
N LEU A 111 -1.29 -15.34 -17.12
CA LEU A 111 -1.42 -14.44 -15.96
C LEU A 111 -0.33 -14.58 -14.89
N ASN A 112 0.49 -15.63 -14.99
CA ASN A 112 1.60 -15.88 -14.08
C ASN A 112 2.87 -15.34 -14.70
N VAL A 113 3.15 -14.08 -14.43
CA VAL A 113 4.44 -13.49 -14.75
C VAL A 113 5.53 -14.15 -13.93
N THR A 114 6.63 -14.53 -14.57
CA THR A 114 7.77 -15.18 -13.94
C THR A 114 8.69 -14.21 -13.22
N SER A 115 8.79 -12.96 -13.68
CA SER A 115 9.66 -11.94 -13.10
C SER A 115 9.03 -10.54 -13.14
N LEU A 116 9.61 -9.60 -12.37
CA LEU A 116 9.26 -8.19 -12.44
C LEU A 116 9.57 -7.58 -13.82
N GLN A 117 10.69 -7.99 -14.42
CA GLN A 117 11.12 -7.49 -15.72
C GLN A 117 10.13 -7.87 -16.83
N ASP A 118 9.66 -9.12 -16.83
CA ASP A 118 8.62 -9.56 -17.76
C ASP A 118 7.34 -8.73 -17.59
N HIS A 119 6.94 -8.43 -16.34
CA HIS A 119 5.74 -7.63 -16.07
C HIS A 119 5.90 -6.18 -16.57
N ILE A 120 7.08 -5.59 -16.35
CA ILE A 120 7.42 -4.25 -16.86
C ILE A 120 7.34 -4.24 -18.38
N THR A 121 7.95 -5.22 -19.05
CA THR A 121 7.94 -5.34 -20.52
C THR A 121 6.51 -5.49 -21.05
N ASP A 122 5.70 -6.39 -20.49
CA ASP A 122 4.32 -6.60 -20.91
C ASP A 122 3.47 -5.34 -20.72
N LEU A 123 3.57 -4.70 -19.55
CA LEU A 123 2.84 -3.47 -19.26
C LEU A 123 3.29 -2.33 -20.17
N TRP A 124 4.59 -2.22 -20.44
CA TRP A 124 5.15 -1.24 -21.35
C TRP A 124 4.57 -1.44 -22.76
N THR A 125 4.67 -2.65 -23.31
CA THR A 125 4.09 -2.98 -24.62
C THR A 125 2.59 -2.69 -24.67
N ALA A 126 1.86 -3.02 -23.60
CA ALA A 126 0.43 -2.78 -23.49
C ALA A 126 0.08 -1.28 -23.50
N LEU A 127 0.76 -0.47 -22.69
CA LEU A 127 0.58 0.98 -22.67
C LEU A 127 0.97 1.62 -24.01
N ALA A 128 2.01 1.11 -24.69
CA ALA A 128 2.48 1.64 -25.96
C ALA A 128 1.46 1.45 -27.09
N SER A 129 0.65 0.40 -27.00
CA SER A 129 -0.39 0.07 -27.98
C SER A 129 -1.62 0.97 -27.88
N TYR A 130 -1.78 1.67 -26.75
CA TYR A 130 -2.92 2.53 -26.50
C TYR A 130 -2.73 3.91 -27.15
N ASN A 131 -3.67 4.28 -28.01
CA ASN A 131 -3.75 5.61 -28.60
C ASN A 131 -5.12 6.23 -28.27
N PRO A 132 -5.19 7.28 -27.42
CA PRO A 132 -6.45 7.91 -27.04
C PRO A 132 -7.17 8.59 -28.22
N GLU A 133 -6.46 8.91 -29.30
CA GLU A 133 -7.01 9.55 -30.50
C GLU A 133 -7.55 8.55 -31.54
N ALA A 134 -7.33 7.25 -31.33
CA ALA A 134 -7.78 6.22 -32.26
C ALA A 134 -9.30 6.03 -32.20
N ARG A 135 -9.91 5.66 -33.33
CA ARG A 135 -11.36 5.39 -33.41
C ARG A 135 -11.80 4.26 -32.48
N ASP A 136 -10.89 3.31 -32.22
CA ASP A 136 -11.06 2.15 -31.35
C ASP A 136 -10.49 2.37 -29.93
N ALA A 137 -10.20 3.61 -29.53
CA ALA A 137 -9.59 3.93 -28.24
C ALA A 137 -10.38 3.38 -27.05
N LYS A 138 -11.72 3.37 -27.11
CA LYS A 138 -12.56 2.81 -26.05
C LYS A 138 -12.34 1.30 -25.89
N ASP A 139 -12.36 0.56 -27.00
CA ASP A 139 -12.18 -0.88 -26.99
C ASP A 139 -10.78 -1.26 -26.52
N LYS A 140 -9.75 -0.54 -27.01
CA LYS A 140 -8.36 -0.70 -26.54
C LYS A 140 -8.18 -0.38 -25.07
N PHE A 141 -8.85 0.66 -24.56
CA PHE A 141 -8.85 0.96 -23.13
C PHE A 141 -9.45 -0.19 -22.33
N THR A 142 -10.59 -0.73 -22.78
CA THR A 142 -11.21 -1.90 -22.14
C THR A 142 -10.26 -3.10 -22.14
N SER A 143 -9.60 -3.41 -23.27
CA SER A 143 -8.64 -4.52 -23.32
C SER A 143 -7.45 -4.31 -22.37
N LEU A 144 -6.90 -3.10 -22.33
CA LEU A 144 -5.82 -2.73 -21.42
C LEU A 144 -6.27 -2.83 -19.94
N ALA A 145 -7.51 -2.45 -19.64
CA ALA A 145 -8.07 -2.56 -18.31
C ALA A 145 -8.29 -4.02 -17.90
N LEU A 146 -8.75 -4.89 -18.81
CA LEU A 146 -8.83 -6.33 -18.58
C LEU A 146 -7.45 -6.91 -18.27
N PHE A 147 -6.42 -6.55 -19.05
CA PHE A 147 -5.04 -6.95 -18.80
C PHE A 147 -4.56 -6.56 -17.39
N VAL A 148 -4.72 -5.28 -17.02
CA VAL A 148 -4.32 -4.76 -15.72
C VAL A 148 -5.07 -5.45 -14.57
N VAL A 149 -6.39 -5.61 -14.68
CA VAL A 149 -7.21 -6.28 -13.66
C VAL A 149 -6.80 -7.73 -13.51
N ALA A 150 -6.54 -8.43 -14.62
CA ALA A 150 -6.16 -9.83 -14.58
C ALA A 150 -4.79 -10.05 -13.90
N ARG A 151 -3.81 -9.20 -14.20
CA ARG A 151 -2.47 -9.21 -13.59
C ARG A 151 -2.52 -8.80 -12.11
N SER A 152 -3.29 -7.78 -11.75
CA SER A 152 -3.43 -7.29 -10.37
C SER A 152 -4.41 -8.07 -9.49
N PHE A 153 -5.09 -9.09 -10.03
CA PHE A 153 -6.15 -9.82 -9.35
C PHE A 153 -5.80 -10.28 -7.93
N ARG A 154 -4.59 -10.82 -7.72
CA ARG A 154 -4.18 -11.32 -6.40
C ARG A 154 -4.22 -10.22 -5.35
N LYS A 155 -3.63 -9.08 -5.69
CA LYS A 155 -3.57 -7.92 -4.80
C LYS A 155 -4.93 -7.24 -4.65
N LEU A 156 -5.69 -7.12 -5.74
CA LEU A 156 -7.08 -6.64 -5.70
C LEU A 156 -7.93 -7.50 -4.75
N ARG A 157 -7.87 -8.82 -4.89
CA ARG A 157 -8.57 -9.77 -4.02
C ARG A 157 -8.15 -9.61 -2.56
N SER A 158 -6.83 -9.58 -2.30
CA SER A 158 -6.30 -9.43 -0.94
C SER A 158 -6.82 -8.15 -0.27
N ARG A 159 -6.75 -7.01 -0.96
CA ARG A 159 -7.32 -5.74 -0.48
C ARG A 159 -8.81 -5.85 -0.24
N PHE A 160 -9.54 -6.35 -1.21
CA PHE A 160 -10.99 -6.39 -1.16
C PHE A 160 -11.50 -7.28 -0.02
N LEU A 161 -10.96 -8.49 0.11
CA LEU A 161 -11.31 -9.44 1.18
C LEU A 161 -10.74 -9.05 2.56
N GLY A 162 -9.80 -8.10 2.59
CA GLY A 162 -9.28 -7.49 3.81
C GLY A 162 -10.34 -6.74 4.62
N ASP A 163 -11.48 -6.40 4.02
CA ASP A 163 -12.61 -5.75 4.69
C ASP A 163 -13.12 -6.57 5.89
N LYS A 164 -13.19 -7.89 5.80
CA LYS A 164 -13.59 -8.75 6.92
C LYS A 164 -12.74 -8.49 8.17
N ARG A 165 -11.44 -8.26 8.01
CA ARG A 165 -10.55 -7.93 9.13
C ARG A 165 -10.79 -6.51 9.65
N LEU A 166 -11.12 -5.57 8.76
CA LEU A 166 -11.42 -4.19 9.12
C LEU A 166 -12.79 -4.02 9.79
N PHE A 167 -13.79 -4.86 9.48
CA PHE A 167 -15.18 -4.71 9.93
C PHE A 167 -15.65 -5.89 10.80
N GLY A 168 -14.76 -6.41 11.65
CA GLY A 168 -15.14 -7.37 12.71
C GLY A 168 -15.69 -8.71 12.20
N GLY A 169 -15.17 -9.19 11.07
CA GLY A 169 -15.57 -10.45 10.42
C GLY A 169 -16.62 -10.30 9.32
N HIS A 170 -17.23 -9.12 9.18
CA HIS A 170 -18.27 -8.83 8.20
C HIS A 170 -17.74 -8.15 6.95
N ARG A 171 -18.48 -8.26 5.84
CA ARG A 171 -18.18 -7.50 4.63
C ARG A 171 -18.62 -6.05 4.79
N LEU A 172 -17.93 -5.13 4.10
CA LEU A 172 -18.33 -3.73 4.10
C LEU A 172 -19.77 -3.54 3.59
N PHE A 173 -20.17 -4.25 2.54
CA PHE A 173 -21.53 -4.12 2.00
C PHE A 173 -22.60 -4.60 2.97
N GLU A 174 -22.35 -5.66 3.76
CA GLU A 174 -23.29 -6.12 4.80
C GLU A 174 -23.53 -5.02 5.84
N LYS A 175 -22.46 -4.32 6.25
CA LYS A 175 -22.58 -3.20 7.21
C LYS A 175 -23.28 -1.97 6.63
N ILE A 176 -23.14 -1.73 5.33
CA ILE A 176 -23.89 -0.65 4.67
C ILE A 176 -25.39 -0.99 4.63
N GLU A 177 -25.76 -2.26 4.46
CA GLU A 177 -27.15 -2.71 4.40
C GLU A 177 -27.84 -2.76 5.77
N GLU A 178 -27.06 -3.01 6.83
CA GLU A 178 -27.52 -2.92 8.22
C GLU A 178 -27.77 -1.46 8.66
N TRP A 179 -27.31 -0.46 7.90
CA TRP A 179 -27.42 0.94 8.29
C TRP A 179 -28.87 1.44 8.27
N GLN A 180 -29.34 1.89 9.42
CA GLN A 180 -30.65 2.52 9.60
C GLN A 180 -30.45 3.96 10.10
N PRO A 181 -30.55 4.98 9.22
CA PRO A 181 -30.42 6.36 9.67
C PRO A 181 -31.56 6.74 10.61
N ASN A 182 -31.23 7.40 11.72
CA ASN A 182 -32.18 7.73 12.78
C ASN A 182 -32.44 9.24 12.94
N ARG A 183 -31.82 10.08 12.10
CA ARG A 183 -31.95 11.54 12.14
C ARG A 183 -31.79 12.17 10.77
N PRO A 184 -32.30 13.41 10.57
CA PRO A 184 -31.98 14.24 9.42
C PRO A 184 -30.50 14.68 9.47
N GLU A 185 -29.80 14.57 8.34
CA GLU A 185 -28.36 14.79 8.20
C GLU A 185 -27.99 15.49 6.89
N LEU A 186 -28.89 15.51 5.89
CA LEU A 186 -28.58 15.98 4.54
C LEU A 186 -29.58 17.03 4.05
N GLU A 187 -29.04 18.17 3.64
CA GLU A 187 -29.74 19.14 2.81
C GLU A 187 -30.06 18.53 1.43
N PRO A 188 -31.35 18.57 0.98
CA PRO A 188 -31.72 18.04 -0.33
C PRO A 188 -31.00 18.72 -1.48
N ARG A 189 -30.50 17.92 -2.44
CA ARG A 189 -29.90 18.43 -3.68
C ARG A 189 -30.15 17.50 -4.85
N TRP A 190 -30.21 18.06 -6.05
CA TRP A 190 -30.38 17.33 -7.29
C TRP A 190 -29.04 17.07 -7.98
N ILE A 191 -28.80 15.83 -8.38
CA ILE A 191 -27.51 15.37 -8.91
C ILE A 191 -27.72 14.82 -10.32
N VAL A 192 -26.96 15.33 -11.30
CA VAL A 192 -27.01 14.86 -12.69
C VAL A 192 -26.43 13.46 -12.81
N ILE A 193 -27.24 12.48 -13.19
CA ILE A 193 -26.84 11.07 -13.22
C ILE A 193 -26.08 10.73 -14.49
N PRO A 194 -24.92 10.05 -14.38
CA PRO A 194 -24.22 9.56 -15.55
C PRO A 194 -24.99 8.36 -16.14
N SER A 195 -25.00 8.24 -17.47
CA SER A 195 -25.71 7.17 -18.17
C SER A 195 -25.31 5.77 -17.74
N TRP A 196 -24.05 5.55 -17.33
CA TRP A 196 -23.60 4.25 -16.83
C TRP A 196 -24.35 3.84 -15.56
N LEU A 197 -24.72 4.78 -14.68
CA LEU A 197 -25.42 4.48 -13.43
C LEU A 197 -26.91 4.22 -13.69
N ASP A 198 -27.50 4.97 -14.61
CA ASP A 198 -28.90 4.78 -15.02
C ASP A 198 -29.09 3.40 -15.68
N ASN A 199 -28.13 2.99 -16.54
CA ASN A 199 -28.14 1.68 -17.19
C ASN A 199 -27.83 0.51 -16.24
N LEU A 200 -27.15 0.78 -15.12
CA LEU A 200 -26.74 -0.27 -14.18
C LEU A 200 -27.91 -0.84 -13.38
N LEU A 201 -28.92 -0.02 -13.11
CA LEU A 201 -30.02 -0.38 -12.23
C LEU A 201 -31.20 -0.89 -13.07
N ALA A 202 -31.36 -2.22 -13.12
CA ALA A 202 -32.46 -2.88 -13.84
C ALA A 202 -33.84 -2.46 -13.30
N GLU A 203 -33.92 -2.20 -11.99
CA GLU A 203 -35.07 -1.58 -11.35
C GLU A 203 -34.68 -0.17 -10.91
N SER A 204 -35.54 0.80 -11.20
CA SER A 204 -35.30 2.17 -10.75
C SER A 204 -35.27 2.19 -9.21
N PRO A 205 -34.19 2.68 -8.60
CA PRO A 205 -34.14 2.80 -7.15
C PRO A 205 -35.25 3.75 -6.72
N LYS A 206 -35.68 3.67 -5.45
CA LYS A 206 -36.72 4.55 -4.88
C LYS A 206 -36.15 5.95 -4.60
N ILE A 207 -35.53 6.54 -5.61
CA ILE A 207 -34.92 7.86 -5.59
C ILE A 207 -35.77 8.76 -6.49
N GLU A 208 -36.18 9.90 -5.95
CA GLU A 208 -36.91 10.91 -6.70
C GLU A 208 -36.10 11.34 -7.94
N LYS A 209 -36.73 11.32 -9.11
CA LYS A 209 -36.11 11.66 -10.40
C LYS A 209 -36.80 12.89 -10.99
N GLN A 210 -36.02 13.75 -11.64
CA GLN A 210 -36.54 14.80 -12.50
C GLN A 210 -35.74 14.87 -13.79
N GLU A 211 -36.42 15.24 -14.88
CA GLU A 211 -35.79 15.53 -16.16
C GLU A 211 -35.62 17.03 -16.32
N LEU A 212 -34.41 17.46 -16.63
CA LEU A 212 -34.08 18.88 -16.83
C LEU A 212 -33.50 19.07 -18.23
N ASN A 213 -34.03 20.04 -18.97
CA ASN A 213 -33.45 20.43 -20.26
C ASN A 213 -32.30 21.41 -20.03
N LEU A 214 -31.06 20.93 -20.15
CA LEU A 214 -29.84 21.75 -20.08
C LEU A 214 -29.24 21.89 -21.47
N ASN A 215 -29.21 23.12 -22.00
CA ASN A 215 -28.63 23.43 -23.31
C ASN A 215 -29.19 22.55 -24.44
N GLY A 216 -30.51 22.31 -24.43
CA GLY A 216 -31.20 21.49 -25.44
C GLY A 216 -30.96 19.98 -25.29
N ARG A 217 -30.32 19.52 -24.20
CA ARG A 217 -30.19 18.10 -23.85
C ARG A 217 -31.00 17.80 -22.59
N THR A 218 -31.89 16.81 -22.66
CA THR A 218 -32.55 16.25 -21.48
C THR A 218 -31.51 15.52 -20.64
N VAL A 219 -31.35 15.94 -19.38
CA VAL A 219 -30.54 15.25 -18.39
C VAL A 219 -31.43 14.73 -17.27
N VAL A 220 -31.15 13.52 -16.80
CA VAL A 220 -31.81 12.93 -15.64
C VAL A 220 -31.07 13.37 -14.38
N GLN A 221 -31.80 13.91 -13.42
CA GLN A 221 -31.29 14.22 -12.09
C GLN A 221 -31.98 13.35 -11.06
N TRP A 222 -31.20 12.85 -10.10
CA TRP A 222 -31.75 12.15 -8.93
C TRP A 222 -31.49 12.96 -7.67
N LYS A 223 -32.42 12.90 -6.72
CA LYS A 223 -32.31 13.61 -5.45
C LYS A 223 -31.38 12.88 -4.48
N LEU A 224 -30.45 13.60 -3.86
CA LEU A 224 -29.74 13.19 -2.65
C LEU A 224 -30.27 14.01 -1.48
N SER A 225 -30.98 13.35 -0.56
CA SER A 225 -31.56 13.94 0.64
C SER A 225 -31.64 12.90 1.76
N ASP A 226 -32.21 13.28 2.90
CA ASP A 226 -32.46 12.34 3.99
C ASP A 226 -33.43 11.20 3.60
N GLU A 227 -34.38 11.46 2.70
CA GLU A 227 -35.32 10.43 2.23
C GLU A 227 -34.66 9.41 1.30
N THR A 228 -33.58 9.78 0.61
CA THR A 228 -32.96 8.94 -0.43
C THR A 228 -31.56 8.42 -0.07
N LYS A 229 -30.95 8.88 1.03
CA LYS A 229 -29.56 8.50 1.40
C LYS A 229 -29.36 6.99 1.58
N THR A 230 -30.37 6.27 2.08
CA THR A 230 -30.33 4.81 2.21
C THR A 230 -30.26 4.14 0.84
N GLU A 231 -31.07 4.57 -0.12
CA GLU A 231 -31.04 4.03 -1.50
C GLU A 231 -29.67 4.27 -2.17
N TRP A 232 -29.08 5.45 -1.97
CA TRP A 232 -27.72 5.73 -2.44
C TRP A 232 -26.66 4.83 -1.79
N ALA A 233 -26.80 4.52 -0.51
CA ALA A 233 -25.94 3.57 0.18
C ALA A 233 -26.15 2.13 -0.32
N MET A 234 -27.39 1.74 -0.63
CA MET A 234 -27.71 0.44 -1.23
C MET A 234 -27.10 0.26 -2.63
N ILE A 235 -26.98 1.33 -3.42
CA ILE A 235 -26.24 1.29 -4.70
C ILE A 235 -24.77 0.94 -4.45
N LEU A 236 -24.12 1.56 -3.45
CA LEU A 236 -22.74 1.23 -3.09
C LEU A 236 -22.62 -0.23 -2.64
N ALA A 237 -23.50 -0.67 -1.74
CA ALA A 237 -23.53 -2.04 -1.23
C ALA A 237 -23.72 -3.06 -2.37
N SER A 238 -24.61 -2.78 -3.31
CA SER A 238 -24.83 -3.62 -4.50
C SER A 238 -23.57 -3.73 -5.35
N MET A 239 -22.91 -2.63 -5.68
CA MET A 239 -21.66 -2.66 -6.45
C MET A 239 -20.58 -3.50 -5.75
N LEU A 240 -20.44 -3.35 -4.42
CA LEU A 240 -19.48 -4.12 -3.63
C LEU A 240 -19.83 -5.61 -3.59
N ARG A 241 -21.11 -5.97 -3.42
CA ARG A 241 -21.56 -7.37 -3.49
C ARG A 241 -21.25 -7.99 -4.85
N GLN A 242 -21.53 -7.27 -5.93
CA GLN A 242 -21.30 -7.78 -7.27
C GLN A 242 -19.80 -7.92 -7.57
N LEU A 243 -18.98 -6.99 -7.10
CA LEU A 243 -17.53 -7.10 -7.12
C LEU A 243 -17.05 -8.36 -6.36
N ASP A 244 -17.63 -8.66 -5.20
CA ASP A 244 -17.33 -9.89 -4.46
C ASP A 244 -17.68 -11.14 -5.26
N GLY A 245 -18.87 -11.18 -5.85
CA GLY A 245 -19.30 -12.27 -6.72
C GLY A 245 -18.34 -12.50 -7.90
N ALA A 246 -17.91 -11.42 -8.56
CA ALA A 246 -16.95 -11.48 -9.66
C ALA A 246 -15.58 -12.01 -9.20
N ILE A 247 -15.10 -11.61 -8.02
CA ILE A 247 -13.87 -12.15 -7.43
C ILE A 247 -13.98 -13.65 -7.19
N GLN A 248 -15.10 -14.13 -6.62
CA GLN A 248 -15.31 -15.56 -6.40
C GLN A 248 -15.33 -16.35 -7.71
N LYS A 249 -15.95 -15.82 -8.77
CA LYS A 249 -15.95 -16.44 -10.11
C LYS A 249 -14.54 -16.57 -10.68
N VAL A 250 -13.70 -15.53 -10.57
CA VAL A 250 -12.30 -15.60 -11.02
C VAL A 250 -11.51 -16.62 -10.20
N MET A 251 -11.72 -16.68 -8.88
CA MET A 251 -11.08 -17.69 -8.03
C MET A 251 -11.44 -19.11 -8.47
N TYR A 252 -12.73 -19.37 -8.69
CA TYR A 252 -13.22 -20.67 -9.12
C TYR A 252 -12.69 -21.07 -10.50
N ALA A 253 -12.72 -20.16 -11.47
CA ALA A 253 -12.18 -20.39 -12.81
C ALA A 253 -10.67 -20.71 -12.77
N ARG A 254 -9.89 -20.00 -11.93
CA ARG A 254 -8.46 -20.25 -11.75
C ARG A 254 -8.16 -21.57 -11.06
N GLN A 255 -9.01 -22.02 -10.13
CA GLN A 255 -8.81 -23.27 -9.41
C GLN A 255 -9.03 -24.51 -10.29
N LYS A 256 -9.96 -24.45 -11.26
CA LYS A 256 -10.21 -25.55 -12.21
C LYS A 256 -9.05 -25.84 -13.17
N LYS A 257 -8.11 -24.91 -13.31
CA LYS A 257 -7.08 -24.94 -14.34
C LYS A 257 -5.98 -25.94 -13.98
N THR A 258 -5.95 -27.08 -14.66
CA THR A 258 -5.14 -28.23 -14.24
C THR A 258 -3.69 -28.21 -14.71
N THR A 259 -3.28 -27.53 -15.80
CA THR A 259 -1.85 -27.50 -16.20
C THR A 259 -1.47 -26.44 -17.27
N GLN A 260 -2.39 -26.01 -18.14
CA GLN A 260 -2.04 -25.09 -19.23
C GLN A 260 -2.10 -23.62 -18.79
N ASN A 261 -1.12 -22.81 -19.19
CA ASN A 261 -1.04 -21.36 -18.88
C ASN A 261 -2.01 -20.47 -19.69
N ILE A 262 -2.90 -21.05 -20.51
CA ILE A 262 -3.81 -20.31 -21.40
C ILE A 262 -5.06 -19.88 -20.64
N LEU A 263 -5.48 -18.62 -20.76
CA LEU A 263 -6.75 -18.10 -20.22
C LEU A 263 -7.94 -18.90 -20.79
N THR A 264 -8.75 -19.50 -19.92
CA THR A 264 -9.99 -20.17 -20.37
C THR A 264 -11.07 -19.12 -20.66
N GLU A 265 -12.05 -19.46 -21.49
CA GLU A 265 -13.19 -18.55 -21.75
C GLU A 265 -13.99 -18.24 -20.47
N GLU A 266 -14.10 -19.21 -19.56
CA GLU A 266 -14.70 -19.03 -18.22
C GLU A 266 -13.91 -18.00 -17.41
N GLU A 267 -12.57 -18.07 -17.42
CA GLU A 267 -11.70 -17.12 -16.74
C GLU A 267 -11.78 -15.72 -17.38
N ARG A 268 -11.79 -15.64 -18.71
CA ARG A 268 -11.93 -14.38 -19.47
C ARG A 268 -13.27 -13.69 -19.17
N THR A 269 -14.36 -14.46 -19.14
CA THR A 269 -15.69 -13.96 -18.77
C THR A 269 -15.69 -13.43 -17.33
N ALA A 270 -15.13 -14.19 -16.38
CA ALA A 270 -15.06 -13.78 -14.98
C ALA A 270 -14.20 -12.51 -14.77
N ILE A 271 -13.07 -12.40 -15.48
CA ILE A 271 -12.23 -11.18 -15.47
C ILE A 271 -12.97 -9.99 -16.07
N THR A 272 -13.77 -10.21 -17.12
CA THR A 272 -14.59 -9.14 -17.73
C THR A 272 -15.63 -8.61 -16.77
N GLU A 273 -16.31 -9.51 -16.05
CA GLU A 273 -17.24 -9.13 -15.00
C GLU A 273 -16.53 -8.38 -13.86
N LEU A 274 -15.36 -8.86 -13.43
CA LEU A 274 -14.54 -8.19 -12.42
C LEU A 274 -14.16 -6.77 -12.84
N HIS A 275 -13.65 -6.61 -14.07
CA HIS A 275 -13.31 -5.30 -14.63
C HIS A 275 -14.51 -4.37 -14.63
N THR A 276 -15.68 -4.86 -15.05
CA THR A 276 -16.93 -4.09 -15.10
C THR A 276 -17.29 -3.52 -13.73
N TRP A 277 -17.24 -4.35 -12.68
CA TRP A 277 -17.55 -3.89 -11.33
C TRP A 277 -16.48 -3.00 -10.72
N CYS A 278 -15.20 -3.22 -11.03
CA CYS A 278 -14.13 -2.28 -10.69
C CYS A 278 -14.33 -0.92 -11.34
N HIS A 279 -14.74 -0.89 -12.61
CA HIS A 279 -15.03 0.31 -13.38
C HIS A 279 -16.18 1.11 -12.77
N TYR A 280 -17.32 0.46 -12.48
CA TYR A 280 -18.45 1.12 -11.85
C TYR A 280 -18.13 1.63 -10.45
N LEU A 281 -17.46 0.83 -9.62
CA LEU A 281 -17.04 1.25 -8.29
C LEU A 281 -16.06 2.43 -8.36
N TYR A 282 -15.09 2.41 -9.30
CA TYR A 282 -14.17 3.52 -9.52
C TYR A 282 -14.92 4.81 -9.83
N HIS A 283 -15.80 4.78 -10.83
CA HIS A 283 -16.56 5.97 -11.22
C HIS A 283 -17.49 6.46 -10.14
N PHE A 284 -18.08 5.57 -9.32
CA PHE A 284 -18.95 5.97 -8.22
C PHE A 284 -18.17 6.60 -7.05
N VAL A 285 -17.02 6.01 -6.67
CA VAL A 285 -16.15 6.49 -5.59
C VAL A 285 -15.48 7.83 -5.95
N HIS A 286 -15.08 8.00 -7.21
CA HIS A 286 -14.40 9.21 -7.71
C HIS A 286 -15.35 10.20 -8.39
N TRP A 287 -16.66 9.99 -8.28
CA TRP A 287 -17.63 10.84 -8.94
C TRP A 287 -17.55 12.28 -8.40
N LYS A 288 -17.52 13.27 -9.30
CA LYS A 288 -17.39 14.70 -8.97
C LYS A 288 -18.44 15.20 -7.98
N GLU A 289 -19.64 14.61 -8.02
CA GLU A 289 -20.76 14.96 -7.15
C GLU A 289 -20.54 14.50 -5.70
N GLY A 290 -19.57 13.60 -5.50
CA GLY A 290 -19.08 13.21 -4.17
C GLY A 290 -20.07 12.42 -3.34
N VAL A 291 -21.02 11.71 -3.96
CA VAL A 291 -22.09 10.97 -3.25
C VAL A 291 -21.51 10.02 -2.21
N VAL A 292 -20.57 9.14 -2.60
CA VAL A 292 -19.91 8.21 -1.66
C VAL A 292 -19.21 8.95 -0.53
N LYS A 293 -18.48 10.03 -0.83
CA LYS A 293 -17.82 10.86 0.18
C LYS A 293 -18.84 11.47 1.16
N ILE A 294 -19.95 11.99 0.66
CA ILE A 294 -20.99 12.62 1.48
C ILE A 294 -21.66 11.59 2.37
N LEU A 295 -22.06 10.43 1.84
CA LEU A 295 -22.59 9.34 2.65
C LEU A 295 -21.63 8.94 3.76
N LEU A 296 -20.33 8.79 3.45
CA LEU A 296 -19.36 8.35 4.45
C LEU A 296 -18.99 9.44 5.46
N THR A 297 -19.04 10.73 5.11
CA THR A 297 -18.48 11.80 5.96
C THR A 297 -19.51 12.76 6.54
N LYS A 298 -20.75 12.75 6.06
CA LYS A 298 -21.83 13.66 6.48
C LYS A 298 -23.08 12.96 6.97
N THR A 299 -23.07 11.63 7.12
CA THR A 299 -24.18 10.88 7.68
C THR A 299 -23.68 9.95 8.79
N SER A 300 -24.63 9.40 9.55
CA SER A 300 -24.40 8.39 10.59
C SER A 300 -23.87 7.05 10.06
N LEU A 301 -23.75 6.86 8.73
CA LEU A 301 -23.15 5.66 8.16
C LEU A 301 -21.71 5.48 8.67
N ALA A 302 -20.95 6.57 8.82
CA ALA A 302 -19.62 6.52 9.41
C ALA A 302 -19.62 5.97 10.85
N ASP A 303 -20.63 6.31 11.65
CA ASP A 303 -20.74 5.87 13.04
C ASP A 303 -21.04 4.37 13.12
N THR A 304 -21.95 3.88 12.26
CA THR A 304 -22.25 2.44 12.11
C THR A 304 -21.01 1.65 11.68
N LEU A 305 -20.26 2.16 10.70
CA LEU A 305 -19.02 1.54 10.23
C LEU A 305 -17.93 1.60 11.30
N SER A 306 -17.81 2.72 12.02
CA SER A 306 -16.82 2.89 13.10
C SER A 306 -17.04 1.93 14.26
N THR A 307 -18.30 1.65 14.62
CA THR A 307 -18.63 0.73 15.71
C THR A 307 -18.19 -0.70 15.39
N SER A 308 -18.22 -1.05 14.11
CA SER A 308 -17.81 -2.36 13.59
C SER A 308 -16.29 -2.45 13.34
N MET A 309 -15.59 -1.32 13.25
CA MET A 309 -14.15 -1.26 13.09
C MET A 309 -13.43 -1.59 14.41
N GLN A 310 -13.41 -2.87 14.74
CA GLN A 310 -12.48 -3.43 15.70
C GLN A 310 -11.42 -4.16 14.88
N ILE A 311 -10.26 -3.52 14.69
CA ILE A 311 -9.08 -4.26 14.21
C ILE A 311 -8.77 -5.24 15.33
N THR A 312 -9.23 -6.48 15.17
CA THR A 312 -8.75 -7.57 16.00
C THR A 312 -7.28 -7.71 15.62
N THR A 313 -6.41 -7.19 16.48
CA THR A 313 -4.96 -7.33 16.36
C THR A 313 -4.56 -8.78 16.65
N THR A 314 -5.16 -9.75 15.96
CA THR A 314 -4.63 -11.10 15.91
C THR A 314 -3.24 -11.01 15.27
N GLY A 315 -2.31 -11.85 15.70
CA GLY A 315 -0.87 -11.71 15.43
C GLY A 315 -0.43 -11.87 13.96
N ASP A 316 -1.34 -11.82 12.99
CA ASP A 316 -1.12 -12.13 11.57
C ASP A 316 -1.65 -11.01 10.66
N GLU A 317 -1.30 -9.77 11.01
CA GLU A 317 -1.63 -8.59 10.21
C GLU A 317 -0.66 -8.50 9.03
N THR A 318 -1.19 -8.57 7.81
CA THR A 318 -0.40 -8.41 6.58
C THR A 318 -0.03 -6.94 6.36
N GLU A 319 1.08 -6.70 5.66
CA GLU A 319 1.60 -5.36 5.31
C GLU A 319 0.54 -4.49 4.61
N GLU A 320 -0.35 -5.11 3.83
CA GLU A 320 -1.40 -4.44 3.08
C GLU A 320 -2.54 -3.89 3.95
N LEU A 321 -2.87 -4.55 5.06
CA LEU A 321 -3.86 -4.04 6.02
C LEU A 321 -3.28 -2.92 6.88
N ALA A 322 -1.96 -2.91 7.03
CA ALA A 322 -1.23 -1.89 7.75
C ALA A 322 -1.50 -0.50 7.14
N ASP A 323 -1.53 -0.43 5.81
CA ASP A 323 -1.89 0.80 5.09
C ASP A 323 -3.33 1.23 5.33
N LEU A 324 -4.23 0.32 5.69
CA LEU A 324 -5.66 0.59 5.87
C LEU A 324 -6.04 0.92 7.32
N ARG A 325 -5.07 0.96 8.24
CA ARG A 325 -5.26 1.43 9.61
C ARG A 325 -5.72 2.89 9.61
N ARG A 326 -6.56 3.23 10.58
CA ARG A 326 -7.07 4.59 10.77
C ARG A 326 -5.91 5.52 11.11
N GLU A 327 -5.75 6.59 10.35
CA GLU A 327 -4.73 7.61 10.67
C GLU A 327 -5.20 8.44 11.89
N PRO A 328 -4.27 9.02 12.68
CA PRO A 328 -4.64 9.93 13.76
C PRO A 328 -5.51 11.06 13.22
N ASN A 329 -6.63 11.33 13.91
CA ASN A 329 -7.63 12.33 13.51
C ASN A 329 -8.39 12.02 12.21
N GLU A 330 -8.19 10.87 11.58
CA GLU A 330 -9.01 10.44 10.44
C GLU A 330 -10.42 10.08 10.93
N ALA A 331 -11.47 10.58 10.28
CA ALA A 331 -12.83 10.13 10.55
C ALA A 331 -13.01 8.69 10.01
N ALA A 332 -13.83 7.86 10.66
CA ALA A 332 -14.06 6.47 10.20
C ALA A 332 -14.55 6.41 8.75
N GLY A 333 -15.42 7.33 8.34
CA GLY A 333 -15.84 7.46 6.96
C GLY A 333 -14.72 7.81 5.97
N ALA A 334 -13.73 8.59 6.39
CA ALA A 334 -12.55 8.89 5.57
C ALA A 334 -11.66 7.65 5.41
N GLN A 335 -11.50 6.84 6.46
CA GLN A 335 -10.81 5.55 6.39
C GLN A 335 -11.51 4.59 5.42
N VAL A 336 -12.84 4.48 5.48
CA VAL A 336 -13.63 3.65 4.55
C VAL A 336 -13.48 4.17 3.12
N LEU A 337 -13.52 5.49 2.90
CA LEU A 337 -13.32 6.08 1.58
C LEU A 337 -11.92 5.78 1.03
N ARG A 338 -10.89 5.81 1.89
CA ARG A 338 -9.51 5.45 1.53
C ARG A 338 -9.39 3.98 1.19
N TYR A 339 -10.05 3.09 1.94
CA TYR A 339 -10.18 1.67 1.60
C TYR A 339 -10.82 1.46 0.22
N LEU A 340 -11.96 2.10 -0.06
CA LEU A 340 -12.64 1.98 -1.36
C LEU A 340 -11.76 2.45 -2.52
N ARG A 341 -10.99 3.53 -2.33
CA ARG A 341 -10.00 4.01 -3.30
C ARG A 341 -8.86 3.02 -3.51
N ALA A 342 -8.39 2.36 -2.44
CA ALA A 342 -7.34 1.35 -2.53
C ALA A 342 -7.78 0.09 -3.30
N VAL A 343 -9.06 -0.29 -3.18
CA VAL A 343 -9.67 -1.40 -3.94
C VAL A 343 -9.65 -1.12 -5.44
N VAL A 344 -9.97 0.10 -5.86
CA VAL A 344 -10.03 0.50 -7.28
C VAL A 344 -8.75 1.16 -7.80
N ALA A 345 -7.65 1.07 -7.05
CA ALA A 345 -6.42 1.82 -7.32
C ALA A 345 -5.81 1.54 -8.69
N TRP A 346 -5.83 0.29 -9.17
CA TRP A 346 -5.30 -0.04 -10.51
C TRP A 346 -6.15 0.54 -11.63
N HIS A 347 -7.47 0.49 -11.50
CA HIS A 347 -8.37 1.09 -12.48
C HIS A 347 -8.21 2.62 -12.48
N ALA A 348 -8.07 3.23 -11.31
CA ALA A 348 -7.78 4.65 -11.19
C ALA A 348 -6.43 5.02 -11.82
N ALA A 349 -5.37 4.25 -11.54
CA ALA A 349 -4.05 4.47 -12.11
C ALA A 349 -4.07 4.39 -13.63
N LEU A 350 -4.75 3.37 -14.18
CA LEU A 350 -4.87 3.20 -15.62
C LEU A 350 -5.65 4.34 -16.28
N ASP A 351 -6.84 4.68 -15.75
CA ASP A 351 -7.65 5.81 -16.23
C ASP A 351 -6.83 7.10 -16.27
N LYS A 352 -6.09 7.38 -15.18
CA LYS A 352 -5.28 8.60 -15.06
C LYS A 352 -4.08 8.63 -15.98
N LEU A 353 -3.42 7.49 -16.24
CA LEU A 353 -2.31 7.42 -17.20
C LEU A 353 -2.80 7.56 -18.63
N CYS A 354 -3.90 6.91 -19.01
CA CYS A 354 -4.44 6.93 -20.37
C CYS A 354 -4.98 8.30 -20.79
N VAL A 355 -5.40 9.15 -19.85
CA VAL A 355 -5.80 10.54 -20.14
C VAL A 355 -4.63 11.52 -20.17
N MET A 356 -3.40 11.09 -19.86
CA MET A 356 -2.24 11.97 -19.97
C MET A 356 -1.93 12.24 -21.44
N PRO A 357 -1.80 13.52 -21.87
CA PRO A 357 -1.64 13.88 -23.27
C PRO A 357 -0.37 13.33 -23.92
N PHE A 358 0.63 13.01 -23.10
CA PHE A 358 1.94 12.54 -23.54
C PHE A 358 2.14 11.04 -23.38
N ILE A 359 1.13 10.25 -22.97
CA ILE A 359 1.34 8.83 -22.63
C ILE A 359 1.97 8.06 -23.79
N LYS A 360 1.52 8.27 -25.03
CA LYS A 360 2.09 7.64 -26.22
C LYS A 360 3.56 8.02 -26.43
N GLN A 361 3.86 9.32 -26.36
CA GLN A 361 5.22 9.84 -26.56
C GLN A 361 6.19 9.45 -25.44
N VAL A 362 5.69 9.32 -24.21
CA VAL A 362 6.48 8.84 -23.08
C VAL A 362 6.87 7.40 -23.31
N VAL A 363 5.93 6.57 -23.76
CA VAL A 363 6.11 5.13 -23.83
C VAL A 363 6.97 4.72 -25.04
N GLU A 364 7.07 5.52 -26.09
CA GLU A 364 7.92 5.20 -27.26
C GLU A 364 9.43 5.37 -27.00
N ASP A 365 9.83 6.42 -26.28
CA ASP A 365 11.24 6.78 -26.02
C ASP A 365 11.74 6.37 -24.62
N LEU A 366 10.93 5.63 -23.86
CA LEU A 366 11.19 5.35 -22.45
C LEU A 366 12.43 4.45 -22.27
N VAL A 367 13.26 4.78 -21.30
CA VAL A 367 14.40 3.95 -20.90
C VAL A 367 14.14 3.43 -19.48
N ILE A 368 13.97 2.12 -19.31
CA ILE A 368 13.65 1.53 -17.99
C ILE A 368 14.81 0.65 -17.51
N GLY A 369 15.41 1.05 -16.38
CA GLY A 369 16.30 0.21 -15.59
C GLY A 369 15.52 -0.57 -14.52
N VAL A 370 15.75 -1.87 -14.44
CA VAL A 370 15.18 -2.77 -13.43
C VAL A 370 16.28 -3.14 -12.46
N VAL A 371 16.06 -2.87 -11.18
CA VAL A 371 17.00 -3.16 -10.10
C VAL A 371 16.66 -4.49 -9.46
N GLU A 372 17.64 -5.37 -9.43
CA GLU A 372 17.58 -6.62 -8.67
C GLU A 372 18.36 -6.44 -7.37
N VAL A 373 17.71 -6.77 -6.26
CA VAL A 373 18.29 -6.65 -4.92
C VAL A 373 18.50 -8.06 -4.35
N PRO A 374 19.66 -8.35 -3.74
CA PRO A 374 19.87 -9.63 -3.08
C PRO A 374 19.04 -9.73 -1.79
N PRO A 375 18.69 -10.95 -1.35
CA PRO A 375 18.02 -11.15 -0.07
C PRO A 375 18.92 -10.74 1.11
N CYS A 376 18.32 -10.33 2.22
CA CYS A 376 19.05 -9.92 3.41
C CYS A 376 19.56 -11.12 4.22
N ASN A 377 20.66 -10.93 4.94
CA ASN A 377 21.11 -11.87 5.96
C ASN A 377 20.12 -11.84 7.15
N THR A 378 19.78 -13.02 7.68
CA THR A 378 18.82 -13.22 8.76
C THR A 378 19.40 -12.98 10.16
N THR A 379 20.70 -12.66 10.26
CA THR A 379 21.40 -12.48 11.54
C THR A 379 20.96 -11.22 12.26
N ILE A 380 20.66 -11.36 13.56
CA ILE A 380 20.35 -10.30 14.52
C ILE A 380 21.34 -10.33 15.68
N LEU A 381 21.37 -9.31 16.53
CA LEU A 381 22.15 -9.32 17.75
C LEU A 381 21.55 -10.28 18.79
N PRO A 382 22.33 -10.73 19.78
CA PRO A 382 21.79 -11.39 20.97
C PRO A 382 21.01 -10.39 21.84
N ARG A 383 19.97 -10.87 22.52
CA ARG A 383 19.11 -10.05 23.39
C ARG A 383 19.89 -9.33 24.46
N GLU A 384 20.88 -9.99 25.04
CA GLU A 384 21.72 -9.45 26.11
C GLU A 384 22.53 -8.25 25.61
N ALA A 385 22.86 -8.18 24.32
CA ALA A 385 23.52 -7.02 23.73
C ALA A 385 22.56 -5.83 23.59
N ILE A 386 21.31 -6.08 23.18
CA ILE A 386 20.27 -5.04 23.08
C ILE A 386 19.93 -4.48 24.46
N SER A 387 19.70 -5.38 25.42
CA SER A 387 19.48 -5.04 26.83
C SER A 387 20.59 -4.13 27.36
N ARG A 388 21.85 -4.56 27.31
CA ARG A 388 22.97 -3.76 27.83
C ARG A 388 23.07 -2.39 27.17
N GLU A 389 22.85 -2.31 25.87
CA GLU A 389 22.92 -1.06 25.13
C GLU A 389 21.74 -0.13 25.46
N HIS A 390 20.54 -0.67 25.65
CA HIS A 390 19.38 0.08 26.13
C HIS A 390 19.67 0.71 27.49
N HIS A 391 20.08 -0.10 28.48
CA HIS A 391 20.44 0.41 29.80
C HIS A 391 21.52 1.48 29.69
N ARG A 392 22.63 1.23 28.98
CA ARG A 392 23.70 2.21 28.79
C ARG A 392 23.20 3.57 28.28
N ARG A 393 22.17 3.60 27.43
CA ARG A 393 21.60 4.83 26.87
C ARG A 393 20.60 5.51 27.81
N PHE A 394 19.83 4.75 28.57
CA PHE A 394 18.67 5.24 29.33
C PHE A 394 18.75 4.99 30.85
N SER A 395 19.92 4.61 31.39
CA SER A 395 20.22 4.25 32.81
C SER A 395 19.91 5.32 33.89
N GLY A 396 19.19 6.39 33.58
CA GLY A 396 18.79 7.43 34.54
C GLY A 396 17.29 7.49 34.83
N GLU A 397 16.48 6.71 34.13
CA GLU A 397 15.03 6.70 34.28
C GLU A 397 14.62 5.59 35.25
N ALA A 398 13.71 5.88 36.20
CA ALA A 398 13.31 4.97 37.28
C ALA A 398 12.39 3.82 36.79
N GLU A 399 12.65 3.30 35.60
CA GLU A 399 11.94 2.14 35.07
C GLU A 399 12.45 0.86 35.73
N ASP A 400 11.55 -0.11 35.91
CA ASP A 400 11.89 -1.42 36.45
C ASP A 400 12.65 -2.22 35.36
N ASP A 401 13.98 -2.26 35.46
CA ASP A 401 14.87 -3.04 34.58
C ASP A 401 14.38 -4.48 34.39
N THR A 402 13.80 -5.09 35.44
CA THR A 402 13.25 -6.45 35.36
C THR A 402 12.02 -6.51 34.46
N ALA A 403 11.17 -5.49 34.51
CA ALA A 403 9.99 -5.40 33.65
C ALA A 403 10.36 -5.15 32.19
N ILE A 404 11.37 -4.30 31.92
CA ILE A 404 11.91 -4.09 30.58
C ILE A 404 12.45 -5.41 30.00
N GLU A 405 13.25 -6.15 30.76
CA GLU A 405 13.77 -7.45 30.35
C GLU A 405 12.64 -8.45 30.06
N GLY A 406 11.58 -8.43 30.85
CA GLY A 406 10.39 -9.27 30.63
C GLY A 406 9.67 -8.93 29.32
N VAL A 407 9.52 -7.65 29.00
CA VAL A 407 8.94 -7.21 27.71
C VAL A 407 9.85 -7.58 26.54
N LEU A 408 11.15 -7.29 26.64
CA LEU A 408 12.12 -7.65 25.61
C LEU A 408 12.12 -9.16 25.36
N ALA A 409 12.14 -10.00 26.40
CA ALA A 409 12.09 -11.46 26.27
C ALA A 409 10.86 -11.94 25.49
N ARG A 410 9.71 -11.28 25.68
CA ARG A 410 8.45 -11.61 25.02
C ARG A 410 8.45 -11.29 23.53
N TYR A 411 9.05 -10.16 23.14
CA TYR A 411 9.03 -9.67 21.75
C TYR A 411 10.32 -9.99 20.99
N TYR A 412 11.35 -10.54 21.63
CA TYR A 412 12.63 -10.81 21.00
C TYR A 412 12.50 -11.82 19.85
N PRO A 413 13.03 -11.51 18.66
CA PRO A 413 13.04 -12.44 17.53
C PRO A 413 14.12 -13.51 17.65
N SER A 414 13.87 -14.67 17.03
CA SER A 414 14.91 -15.69 16.82
C SER A 414 15.79 -15.37 15.61
N GLU A 415 15.23 -14.67 14.61
CA GLU A 415 15.91 -14.29 13.38
C GLU A 415 15.28 -13.03 12.76
N PHE A 416 16.01 -12.38 11.87
CA PHE A 416 15.49 -11.30 11.04
C PHE A 416 14.65 -11.86 9.89
N THR A 417 13.39 -11.46 9.80
CA THR A 417 12.46 -11.89 8.75
C THR A 417 12.18 -10.81 7.70
N GLY A 418 12.73 -9.62 7.89
CA GLY A 418 12.50 -8.43 7.08
C GLY A 418 13.29 -8.39 5.79
N THR A 419 13.33 -7.21 5.18
CA THR A 419 13.97 -6.99 3.88
C THR A 419 14.48 -5.55 3.70
N ILE A 420 15.23 -5.30 2.62
CA ILE A 420 15.49 -3.93 2.15
C ILE A 420 14.29 -3.51 1.32
N HIS A 421 13.66 -2.40 1.68
CA HIS A 421 12.53 -1.88 0.94
C HIS A 421 12.96 -1.27 -0.39
N ALA A 422 12.13 -1.42 -1.43
CA ALA A 422 12.37 -0.88 -2.76
C ALA A 422 12.62 0.64 -2.75
N GLU A 423 11.90 1.39 -1.90
CA GLU A 423 12.12 2.83 -1.74
C GLU A 423 13.52 3.13 -1.20
N ALA A 424 13.98 2.36 -0.19
CA ALA A 424 15.30 2.52 0.40
C ALA A 424 16.42 2.18 -0.58
N THR A 425 16.24 1.11 -1.36
CA THR A 425 17.14 0.76 -2.47
C THR A 425 17.28 1.92 -3.46
N LEU A 426 16.17 2.51 -3.91
CA LEU A 426 16.21 3.64 -4.85
C LEU A 426 16.85 4.88 -4.24
N MET A 427 16.62 5.18 -2.95
CA MET A 427 17.30 6.27 -2.25
C MET A 427 18.82 6.07 -2.22
N GLY A 428 19.27 4.87 -1.87
CA GLY A 428 20.70 4.52 -1.87
C GLY A 428 21.33 4.63 -3.25
N LEU A 429 20.67 4.10 -4.29
CA LEU A 429 21.20 4.18 -5.66
C LEU A 429 21.23 5.61 -6.20
N LEU A 430 20.22 6.43 -5.90
CA LEU A 430 20.23 7.86 -6.24
C LEU A 430 21.39 8.58 -5.53
N ALA A 431 21.57 8.33 -4.23
CA ALA A 431 22.70 8.88 -3.49
C ALA A 431 24.04 8.48 -4.10
N TYR A 432 24.22 7.20 -4.41
CA TYR A 432 25.43 6.67 -5.05
C TYR A 432 25.72 7.31 -6.41
N ALA A 433 24.68 7.53 -7.24
CA ALA A 433 24.84 8.13 -8.56
C ALA A 433 25.13 9.64 -8.52
N HIS A 434 24.73 10.33 -7.45
CA HIS A 434 24.87 11.79 -7.32
C HIS A 434 26.01 12.24 -6.41
N ASP A 435 26.49 11.38 -5.53
CA ASP A 435 27.54 11.71 -4.56
C ASP A 435 28.94 11.40 -5.11
N ASN A 436 29.88 12.32 -4.87
CA ASN A 436 31.29 12.13 -5.16
C ASN A 436 31.95 11.15 -4.16
N GLN A 437 31.39 11.02 -2.95
CA GLN A 437 31.84 10.08 -1.93
C GLN A 437 31.04 8.78 -1.98
N ARG A 438 31.14 8.09 -3.12
CA ARG A 438 30.47 6.80 -3.36
C ARG A 438 30.79 5.80 -2.26
N CYS A 439 29.78 5.40 -1.50
CA CYS A 439 29.87 4.31 -0.53
C CYS A 439 29.18 3.05 -1.07
N ASN A 440 29.88 1.92 -0.98
CA ASN A 440 29.34 0.60 -1.29
C ASN A 440 29.92 -0.40 -0.28
N TYR A 441 29.04 -1.03 0.48
CA TYR A 441 29.36 -2.03 1.49
C TYR A 441 28.95 -3.45 1.05
N GLY A 442 28.30 -3.55 -0.11
CA GLY A 442 27.91 -4.81 -0.73
C GLY A 442 28.98 -5.36 -1.69
N GLY A 443 28.54 -6.27 -2.56
CA GLY A 443 29.35 -6.75 -3.68
C GLY A 443 29.55 -5.71 -4.77
N GLU A 444 30.22 -6.13 -5.85
CA GLU A 444 30.36 -5.29 -7.04
C GLU A 444 28.97 -4.96 -7.62
N ILE A 445 28.78 -3.69 -8.00
CA ILE A 445 27.54 -3.27 -8.68
C ILE A 445 27.75 -3.53 -10.16
N GLN A 446 26.96 -4.43 -10.72
CA GLN A 446 27.02 -4.70 -12.15
C GLN A 446 26.47 -3.51 -12.95
N ASN A 447 27.16 -3.12 -14.02
CA ASN A 447 26.76 -2.02 -14.92
C ASN A 447 26.69 -0.62 -14.29
N VAL A 448 27.69 -0.22 -13.49
CA VAL A 448 27.76 1.13 -12.87
C VAL A 448 27.55 2.27 -13.87
N ALA A 449 28.15 2.22 -15.06
CA ALA A 449 28.00 3.27 -16.07
C ALA A 449 26.54 3.46 -16.51
N LEU A 450 25.80 2.35 -16.63
CA LEU A 450 24.37 2.37 -16.95
C LEU A 450 23.54 2.96 -15.80
N LEU A 451 23.86 2.56 -14.56
CA LEU A 451 23.24 3.10 -13.37
C LEU A 451 23.34 4.63 -13.34
N GLU A 452 24.55 5.15 -13.54
CA GLU A 452 24.81 6.60 -13.57
C GLU A 452 24.05 7.28 -14.71
N GLN A 453 24.07 6.71 -15.90
CA GLN A 453 23.36 7.26 -17.06
C GLN A 453 21.86 7.44 -16.79
N ILE A 454 21.22 6.52 -16.06
CA ILE A 454 19.77 6.50 -15.87
C ILE A 454 19.35 7.26 -14.61
N LEU A 455 20.16 7.24 -13.55
CA LEU A 455 19.85 7.87 -12.25
C LEU A 455 20.37 9.29 -12.09
N ALA A 456 21.52 9.66 -12.71
CA ALA A 456 22.02 11.03 -12.62
C ALA A 456 21.02 12.12 -13.09
N PRO A 457 20.11 11.88 -14.05
CA PRO A 457 19.08 12.87 -14.40
C PRO A 457 17.79 12.77 -13.55
N ALA A 458 17.68 11.80 -12.62
CA ALA A 458 16.43 11.55 -11.90
C ALA A 458 16.13 12.64 -10.86
N ASN A 459 14.85 12.99 -10.71
CA ASN A 459 14.43 14.14 -9.88
C ASN A 459 14.24 13.82 -8.38
N LYS A 460 14.89 12.75 -7.90
CA LYS A 460 14.87 12.25 -6.52
C LYS A 460 13.46 12.01 -5.93
N ALA A 461 12.46 11.90 -6.80
CA ALA A 461 11.10 11.51 -6.42
C ALA A 461 10.95 10.00 -6.54
N ILE A 462 10.50 9.37 -5.46
CA ILE A 462 10.30 7.93 -5.40
C ILE A 462 8.84 7.68 -5.08
N ALA A 463 8.17 6.95 -5.97
CA ALA A 463 6.79 6.56 -5.81
C ALA A 463 6.68 5.05 -5.59
N ALA A 464 5.83 4.67 -4.65
CA ALA A 464 5.31 3.31 -4.51
C ALA A 464 3.78 3.36 -4.62
N GLY A 465 3.12 2.22 -4.75
CA GLY A 465 1.64 2.16 -4.76
C GLY A 465 0.97 2.57 -3.44
N LYS A 466 1.73 3.04 -2.45
CA LYS A 466 1.29 3.36 -1.08
C LYS A 466 2.28 4.32 -0.38
N LYS A 467 1.92 4.75 0.84
CA LYS A 467 2.86 5.45 1.75
C LYS A 467 4.01 4.51 2.12
N CYS A 468 5.19 5.07 2.39
CA CYS A 468 6.35 4.28 2.77
C CYS A 468 6.37 3.95 4.27
N CYS A 469 7.20 2.99 4.67
CA CYS A 469 7.41 2.67 6.07
C CYS A 469 8.18 3.76 6.82
N TRP A 470 8.15 3.70 8.15
CA TRP A 470 8.85 4.67 9.00
C TRP A 470 10.34 4.73 8.70
N CYS A 471 11.01 3.57 8.53
CA CYS A 471 12.45 3.51 8.25
C CYS A 471 12.79 4.17 6.91
N CYS A 472 11.98 3.99 5.87
CA CYS A 472 12.18 4.65 4.58
C CYS A 472 12.04 6.18 4.71
N ALA A 473 11.04 6.66 5.45
CA ALA A 473 10.85 8.09 5.66
C ALA A 473 11.98 8.73 6.50
N ARG A 474 12.48 8.03 7.52
CA ARG A 474 13.63 8.48 8.32
C ARG A 474 14.92 8.45 7.51
N LEU A 475 15.15 7.41 6.71
CA LEU A 475 16.29 7.35 5.79
C LEU A 475 16.25 8.54 4.82
N ALA A 476 15.12 8.84 4.20
CA ALA A 476 14.96 9.99 3.32
C ALA A 476 15.34 11.32 4.00
N THR A 477 15.00 11.46 5.29
CA THR A 477 15.30 12.65 6.08
C THR A 477 16.80 12.75 6.38
N HIS A 478 17.41 11.69 6.90
CA HIS A 478 18.83 11.69 7.29
C HIS A 478 19.76 11.74 6.08
N LEU A 479 19.47 10.94 5.04
CA LEU A 479 20.23 10.94 3.80
C LEU A 479 20.05 12.27 3.05
N GLY A 480 18.84 12.82 3.06
CA GLY A 480 18.56 14.13 2.51
C GLY A 480 19.42 15.23 3.15
N ARG A 481 19.48 15.28 4.48
CA ARG A 481 20.34 16.21 5.21
C ARG A 481 21.83 16.00 4.92
N HIS A 482 22.26 14.74 4.82
CA HIS A 482 23.65 14.39 4.57
C HIS A 482 24.13 14.85 3.18
N LEU A 483 23.26 14.75 2.18
CA LEU A 483 23.56 15.09 0.78
C LEU A 483 23.06 16.48 0.37
N ASP A 484 22.59 17.29 1.32
CA ASP A 484 21.92 18.58 1.06
C ASP A 484 20.86 18.48 -0.05
N THR A 485 19.95 17.51 0.09
CA THR A 485 18.93 17.22 -0.90
C THR A 485 17.59 16.86 -0.29
N ASP A 486 16.52 17.09 -1.05
CA ASP A 486 15.17 16.70 -0.66
C ASP A 486 14.68 15.48 -1.44
N PHE A 487 14.60 14.32 -0.77
CA PHE A 487 13.94 13.14 -1.31
C PHE A 487 12.42 13.29 -1.19
N LYS A 488 11.71 13.07 -2.31
CA LYS A 488 10.25 13.20 -2.38
C LYS A 488 9.60 11.82 -2.30
N LEU A 489 8.83 11.60 -1.24
CA LEU A 489 8.07 10.38 -0.97
C LEU A 489 6.58 10.70 -0.82
N LEU A 490 5.72 9.68 -0.91
CA LEU A 490 4.26 9.80 -0.76
C LEU A 490 3.77 9.99 0.70
N GLY A 491 4.68 10.29 1.63
CA GLY A 491 4.43 10.29 3.08
C GLY A 491 4.71 8.93 3.72
N THR A 492 4.50 8.82 5.03
CA THR A 492 4.65 7.56 5.78
C THR A 492 3.38 7.14 6.49
N HIS A 493 3.12 5.83 6.52
CA HIS A 493 2.09 5.25 7.38
C HIS A 493 2.59 5.07 8.84
N GLY A 494 3.85 5.39 9.14
CA GLY A 494 4.42 5.39 10.50
C GLY A 494 4.73 4.01 11.10
N ILE A 495 4.46 2.94 10.35
CA ILE A 495 4.66 1.56 10.81
C ILE A 495 6.11 1.16 10.60
N LEU A 496 6.68 0.51 11.62
CA LEU A 496 7.99 -0.11 11.55
C LEU A 496 7.83 -1.58 11.14
N PHE A 497 8.37 -1.92 9.98
CA PHE A 497 8.56 -3.30 9.55
C PHE A 497 9.98 -3.74 9.87
N ALA A 498 10.23 -5.05 9.97
CA ALA A 498 11.60 -5.56 9.97
C ALA A 498 12.29 -5.08 8.69
N TRP A 499 13.32 -4.27 8.86
CA TRP A 499 13.91 -3.48 7.79
C TRP A 499 15.43 -3.56 7.83
N SER A 500 16.04 -3.69 6.66
CA SER A 500 17.49 -3.62 6.50
C SER A 500 17.89 -2.36 5.72
N PRO A 501 18.98 -1.69 6.11
CA PRO A 501 19.52 -0.60 5.30
C PRO A 501 20.03 -1.09 3.94
N PRO A 502 19.99 -0.24 2.90
CA PRO A 502 20.62 -0.54 1.63
C PRO A 502 22.15 -0.55 1.80
N THR A 503 22.82 -1.43 1.06
CA THR A 503 24.29 -1.58 1.09
C THR A 503 25.02 -0.57 0.22
N VAL A 504 24.29 0.18 -0.61
CA VAL A 504 24.83 1.11 -1.61
C VAL A 504 24.34 2.53 -1.33
N GLY A 505 25.25 3.50 -1.34
CA GLY A 505 24.98 4.93 -1.33
C GLY A 505 24.46 5.52 -0.01
N VAL A 506 24.47 4.75 1.09
CA VAL A 506 24.11 5.26 2.41
C VAL A 506 25.29 5.17 3.36
N ASP A 507 25.86 6.32 3.71
CA ASP A 507 26.99 6.40 4.62
C ASP A 507 26.63 5.89 6.04
N VAL A 508 27.59 5.30 6.74
CA VAL A 508 27.39 4.77 8.10
C VAL A 508 26.99 5.87 9.08
N ALA A 509 27.42 7.12 8.89
CA ALA A 509 26.96 8.25 9.70
C ALA A 509 25.43 8.46 9.59
N VAL A 510 24.87 8.30 8.39
CA VAL A 510 23.41 8.36 8.16
C VAL A 510 22.73 7.21 8.90
N LEU A 511 23.31 6.00 8.83
CA LEU A 511 22.78 4.83 9.54
C LEU A 511 22.83 4.97 11.05
N ARG A 512 23.87 5.58 11.62
CA ARG A 512 23.98 5.85 13.07
C ARG A 512 22.92 6.84 13.56
N ASN A 513 22.57 7.82 12.74
CA ASN A 513 21.48 8.75 13.05
C ASN A 513 20.13 8.01 13.04
N LEU A 514 19.88 7.17 12.03
CA LEU A 514 18.68 6.33 11.97
C LEU A 514 18.62 5.33 13.13
N GLU A 515 19.74 4.69 13.49
CA GLU A 515 19.86 3.81 14.65
C GLU A 515 19.48 4.54 15.94
N THR A 516 19.92 5.79 16.10
CA THR A 516 19.60 6.61 17.27
C THR A 516 18.10 6.90 17.37
N ASP A 517 17.44 7.20 16.26
CA ASP A 517 15.98 7.34 16.23
C ASP A 517 15.29 6.01 16.61
N LEU A 518 15.77 4.87 16.10
CA LEU A 518 15.22 3.55 16.44
C LEU A 518 15.37 3.19 17.91
N TRP A 519 16.49 3.55 18.54
CA TRP A 519 16.65 3.38 19.99
C TRP A 519 15.63 4.19 20.78
N THR A 520 15.31 5.40 20.30
CA THR A 520 14.28 6.25 20.92
C THR A 520 12.89 5.62 20.76
N GLU A 521 12.56 5.11 19.57
CA GLU A 521 11.29 4.41 19.34
C GLU A 521 11.18 3.13 20.19
N LEU A 522 12.28 2.37 20.35
CA LEU A 522 12.30 1.18 21.21
C LEU A 522 12.06 1.55 22.67
N HIS A 523 12.74 2.57 23.17
CA HIS A 523 12.55 3.05 24.54
C HIS A 523 11.07 3.45 24.77
N ASN A 524 10.51 4.30 23.90
CA ASN A 524 9.09 4.69 23.98
C ASN A 524 8.15 3.46 23.98
N ALA A 525 8.42 2.47 23.13
CA ALA A 525 7.63 1.25 23.05
C ALA A 525 7.71 0.40 24.33
N LEU A 526 8.88 0.33 24.96
CA LEU A 526 9.08 -0.39 26.21
C LEU A 526 8.37 0.32 27.37
N SER A 527 8.51 1.64 27.48
CA SER A 527 7.84 2.46 28.50
C SER A 527 6.32 2.34 28.44
N GLU A 528 5.73 2.24 27.24
CA GLU A 528 4.29 1.99 27.10
C GLU A 528 3.88 0.54 27.45
N ALA A 529 4.75 -0.44 27.19
CA ALA A 529 4.44 -1.85 27.40
C ALA A 529 4.58 -2.31 28.86
N VAL A 530 5.50 -1.73 29.62
CA VAL A 530 5.80 -2.11 31.02
C VAL A 530 4.58 -1.98 31.97
N PRO A 531 3.81 -0.89 31.98
CA PRO A 531 2.63 -0.78 32.84
C PRO A 531 1.57 -1.87 32.56
N LEU A 532 1.46 -2.32 31.31
CA LEU A 532 0.51 -3.34 30.88
C LEU A 532 0.89 -4.75 31.37
N THR A 533 2.18 -5.02 31.57
CA THR A 533 2.65 -6.31 32.09
C THR A 533 2.51 -6.39 33.61
N LEU A 534 2.83 -5.29 34.31
CA LEU A 534 2.71 -5.22 35.78
C LEU A 534 1.25 -5.33 36.25
N SER A 535 0.31 -4.65 35.58
CA SER A 535 -1.13 -4.72 35.92
C SER A 535 -1.71 -6.15 35.80
N ARG A 536 -1.19 -6.96 34.87
CA ARG A 536 -1.60 -8.36 34.70
C ARG A 536 -1.07 -9.27 35.80
N GLN A 537 0.10 -8.98 36.37
CA GLN A 537 0.68 -9.77 37.46
C GLN A 537 0.00 -9.47 38.80
N SER A 538 -0.42 -8.23 39.06
CA SER A 538 -1.12 -7.85 40.30
C SER A 538 -2.48 -8.53 40.47
N SER A 539 -3.12 -8.92 39.36
CA SER A 539 -4.47 -9.51 39.35
C SER A 539 -4.47 -11.02 39.59
N ALA A 540 -3.31 -11.69 39.56
CA ALA A 540 -3.18 -13.14 39.76
C ALA A 540 -2.97 -13.55 41.23
N SER A 541 -2.99 -12.58 42.18
CA SER A 541 -2.71 -12.81 43.60
C SER A 541 -3.96 -13.15 44.44
N SER A 542 -5.16 -13.26 43.86
CA SER A 542 -6.35 -13.63 44.63
C SER A 542 -7.36 -14.45 43.80
N ALA A 543 -7.12 -15.74 43.63
CA ALA A 543 -8.18 -16.74 43.48
C ALA A 543 -7.60 -18.16 43.57
N ASP A 544 -8.22 -18.95 44.44
CA ASP A 544 -8.08 -20.40 44.54
C ASP A 544 -8.36 -21.12 43.21
N ALA A 545 -7.80 -22.32 43.10
CA ALA A 545 -7.84 -23.24 41.98
C ALA A 545 -9.20 -23.33 41.26
N VAL A 546 -9.27 -22.92 39.99
CA VAL A 546 -10.32 -23.32 39.05
C VAL A 546 -9.74 -23.58 37.65
N ASN A 547 -10.08 -24.79 37.18
CA ASN A 547 -10.00 -25.45 35.86
C ASN A 547 -9.59 -24.63 34.60
N PRO A 548 -8.69 -25.11 33.71
CA PRO A 548 -8.15 -24.34 32.57
C PRO A 548 -9.01 -24.22 31.29
N ASP A 549 -10.26 -24.70 31.24
CA ASP A 549 -10.99 -24.86 29.96
C ASP A 549 -12.05 -23.79 29.64
N THR A 550 -11.92 -22.55 30.12
CA THR A 550 -12.84 -21.47 29.68
C THR A 550 -12.16 -20.11 29.63
N LEU A 551 -11.53 -19.78 28.49
CA LEU A 551 -11.05 -18.43 28.19
C LEU A 551 -11.73 -17.90 26.92
N LEU A 552 -12.78 -17.11 27.13
CA LEU A 552 -13.26 -16.14 26.14
C LEU A 552 -12.38 -14.88 26.19
N PRO A 553 -12.09 -14.21 25.07
CA PRO A 553 -11.31 -12.98 25.07
C PRO A 553 -12.14 -11.80 25.61
N ALA A 554 -11.64 -11.16 26.68
CA ALA A 554 -12.21 -9.95 27.26
C ALA A 554 -11.84 -8.69 26.45
N LYS A 555 -12.81 -7.76 26.35
CA LYS A 555 -12.72 -6.46 25.67
C LYS A 555 -11.62 -5.56 26.27
N MET A 556 -10.82 -4.91 25.42
CA MET A 556 -9.94 -3.80 25.82
C MET A 556 -10.76 -2.59 26.29
N PRO A 557 -10.31 -1.85 27.32
CA PRO A 557 -10.98 -0.63 27.76
C PRO A 557 -10.78 0.50 26.74
N MET A 558 -11.87 1.17 26.41
CA MET A 558 -11.92 2.40 25.62
C MET A 558 -11.21 3.54 26.34
N TRP A 559 -10.41 4.30 25.59
CA TRP A 559 -9.77 5.53 26.03
C TRP A 559 -10.83 6.56 26.42
N SER A 560 -10.76 7.09 27.64
CA SER A 560 -11.58 8.22 28.06
C SER A 560 -10.88 9.52 27.67
N GLN A 561 -11.56 10.34 26.86
CA GLN A 561 -11.11 11.69 26.55
C GLN A 561 -11.30 12.58 27.78
N SER A 562 -10.18 13.11 28.29
CA SER A 562 -10.17 14.18 29.27
C SER A 562 -10.79 15.44 28.65
N LYS A 563 -11.94 15.86 29.21
CA LYS A 563 -12.57 17.14 28.92
C LYS A 563 -11.68 18.27 29.45
N HIS A 564 -11.16 19.10 28.55
CA HIS A 564 -10.76 20.45 28.92
C HIS A 564 -12.03 21.31 29.06
N THR A 565 -12.22 21.85 30.26
CA THR A 565 -13.21 22.88 30.54
C THR A 565 -12.49 24.23 30.44
N LEU A 566 -13.23 25.23 29.94
CA LEU A 566 -12.84 26.64 29.74
C LEU A 566 -12.02 27.24 30.88
#